data_AF-A0A5J4XRF4-F1
#
_entry.id   AF-A0A5J4XRF4-F1
#
_cell.length_a   1.000
_cell.length_b   1.000
_cell.length_c   1.000
_cell.angle_alpha   90.00
_cell.angle_beta   90.00
_cell.angle_gamma   90.00
#
_symmetry.space_group_name_H-M   'P 1'
#
loop_
_entity.id
_entity.type
_entity.pdbx_description
1 polymer ?
#
loop_
_entity_poly.entity_id
_entity_poly.type
_entity_poly.pdbx_seq_one_letter_code
_entity_poly.pdbx_strand_id
1 'polypeptide(L)'
;MSGVPPFQWENDLSAIIGLTVSEFRFAISFFLSVFISWCWRFVPTSQGRHIYAVVTGFCLIYYPFGNGCFHALVPSTLTYAIMRYMRPQAASLAWLINFCYLIACHVSSASGTAWKEGHMDFTGAQMVLTLKMISAAVCYHDGLMPAQELTPYQEARKLVAMPSPLEWLSYIFASGNLLAGPFFELRDYRDYIQRQGAWAGAFPSGLLPGVVRLLKALLCMAFHLRMTQGFNASTLESAWYYSQPLWSRIVVLYLVPTIYRYKYYFAWAVAESGLTVSGFNYNGKSDRGSYQWDRYVNTRIRHVEFQTSLAKLPEHWNVCTGLFLRQYVYERLTVKGKPPTFFTLIVTQLVSGIWHGLFPGYVLFFISSALMFQSSKVLYRYERNWPKQVQNFPLWVVAKWAYTAFCLNYCASAFMILTFKESLAVWRSISFLGHFLMIALILVSVVATKNPQEVHACCQT
;
A
#
# COMPACT_ATOMS: atom_id res chain seq x y z
N MET A 1 -8.39 27.56 0.30
CA MET A 1 -7.90 26.71 -0.81
C MET A 1 -8.74 27.02 -2.04
N SER A 2 -8.29 27.93 -2.90
CA SER A 2 -8.95 28.20 -4.18
C SER A 2 -8.71 27.00 -5.10
N GLY A 3 -9.78 26.36 -5.57
CA GLY A 3 -9.74 25.29 -6.56
C GLY A 3 -10.72 25.60 -7.67
N VAL A 4 -10.84 24.70 -8.67
CA VAL A 4 -11.90 24.80 -9.67
C VAL A 4 -13.25 24.73 -8.95
N PRO A 5 -14.10 25.78 -9.00
CA PRO A 5 -15.41 25.73 -8.35
C PRO A 5 -16.25 24.58 -8.92
N PRO A 6 -17.12 23.94 -8.12
CA PRO A 6 -18.01 22.89 -8.63
C PRO A 6 -18.97 23.44 -9.67
N PHE A 7 -19.03 22.78 -10.82
CA PHE A 7 -20.06 23.01 -11.81
C PHE A 7 -21.38 22.44 -11.32
N GLN A 8 -22.51 23.04 -11.73
CA GLN A 8 -23.83 22.61 -11.29
C GLN A 8 -24.09 21.12 -11.55
N TRP A 9 -23.71 20.62 -12.74
CA TRP A 9 -23.89 19.22 -13.12
C TRP A 9 -23.10 18.25 -12.22
N GLU A 10 -21.97 18.68 -11.64
CA GLU A 10 -21.21 17.85 -10.70
C GLU A 10 -21.95 17.69 -9.38
N ASN A 11 -22.58 18.77 -8.90
CA ASN A 11 -23.41 18.74 -7.69
C ASN A 11 -24.62 17.83 -7.92
N ASP A 12 -25.30 17.98 -9.06
CA ASP A 12 -26.51 17.21 -9.38
C ASP A 12 -26.19 15.70 -9.50
N LEU A 13 -25.14 15.33 -10.25
CA LEU A 13 -24.78 13.92 -10.44
C LEU A 13 -24.19 13.27 -9.18
N SER A 14 -23.34 13.98 -8.43
CA SER A 14 -22.79 13.44 -7.19
C SER A 14 -23.88 13.16 -6.16
N ALA A 15 -24.89 14.02 -6.05
CA ALA A 15 -26.05 13.81 -5.20
C ALA A 15 -26.87 12.57 -5.61
N ILE A 16 -27.10 12.36 -6.92
CA ILE A 16 -27.83 11.18 -7.44
C ILE A 16 -27.08 9.87 -7.10
N ILE A 17 -25.76 9.87 -7.21
CA ILE A 17 -24.93 8.68 -6.98
C ILE A 17 -24.66 8.47 -5.48
N GLY A 18 -24.89 9.48 -4.64
CA GLY A 18 -24.63 9.44 -3.21
C GLY A 18 -23.15 9.57 -2.86
N LEU A 19 -22.38 10.31 -3.66
CA LEU A 19 -20.97 10.62 -3.41
C LEU A 19 -20.82 12.09 -3.01
N THR A 20 -19.77 12.41 -2.27
CA THR A 20 -19.35 13.81 -2.16
C THR A 20 -18.87 14.32 -3.52
N VAL A 21 -18.92 15.64 -3.74
CA VAL A 21 -18.38 16.24 -4.98
C VAL A 21 -16.88 15.92 -5.14
N SER A 22 -16.15 15.84 -4.04
CA SER A 22 -14.72 15.49 -4.01
C SER A 22 -14.48 14.04 -4.47
N GLU A 23 -15.26 13.09 -3.95
CA GLU A 23 -15.23 11.68 -4.39
C GLU A 23 -15.62 11.53 -5.85
N PHE A 24 -16.65 12.26 -6.29
CA PHE A 24 -17.13 12.23 -7.66
C PHE A 24 -16.05 12.72 -8.65
N ARG A 25 -15.43 13.87 -8.38
CA ARG A 25 -14.31 14.39 -9.18
C ARG A 25 -13.11 13.44 -9.18
N PHE A 26 -12.78 12.89 -8.01
CA PHE A 26 -11.72 11.90 -7.91
C PHE A 26 -12.02 10.67 -8.77
N ALA A 27 -13.25 10.15 -8.72
CA ALA A 27 -13.68 9.01 -9.52
C ALA A 27 -13.58 9.28 -11.03
N ILE A 28 -14.00 10.46 -11.50
CA ILE A 28 -13.85 10.87 -12.91
C ILE A 28 -12.37 10.83 -13.31
N SER A 29 -11.50 11.53 -12.58
CA SER A 29 -10.07 11.52 -12.85
C SER A 29 -9.50 10.10 -12.83
N PHE A 30 -9.97 9.27 -11.92
CA PHE A 30 -9.44 7.94 -11.74
C PHE A 30 -9.81 7.00 -12.87
N PHE A 31 -11.03 7.04 -13.38
CA PHE A 31 -11.40 6.28 -14.58
C PHE A 31 -10.73 6.85 -15.83
N LEU A 32 -10.67 8.18 -15.96
CA LEU A 32 -9.98 8.84 -17.07
C LEU A 32 -8.48 8.49 -17.10
N SER A 33 -7.87 8.25 -15.94
CA SER A 33 -6.47 7.82 -15.84
C SER A 33 -6.21 6.53 -16.60
N VAL A 34 -7.16 5.60 -16.70
CA VAL A 34 -7.01 4.36 -17.46
C VAL A 34 -6.88 4.65 -18.95
N PHE A 35 -7.76 5.50 -19.49
CA PHE A 35 -7.73 5.89 -20.90
C PHE A 35 -6.47 6.69 -21.25
N ILE A 36 -6.10 7.66 -20.41
CA ILE A 36 -4.86 8.43 -20.56
C ILE A 36 -3.63 7.51 -20.52
N SER A 37 -3.61 6.54 -19.60
CA SER A 37 -2.52 5.56 -19.52
C SER A 37 -2.44 4.70 -20.77
N TRP A 38 -3.57 4.31 -21.37
CA TRP A 38 -3.59 3.58 -22.64
C TRP A 38 -3.00 4.44 -23.78
N CYS A 39 -3.38 5.71 -23.87
CA CYS A 39 -2.84 6.66 -24.84
C CYS A 39 -1.32 6.86 -24.69
N TRP A 40 -0.79 6.86 -23.47
CA TRP A 40 0.65 7.00 -23.18
C TRP A 40 1.51 5.95 -23.91
N ARG A 41 0.96 4.75 -24.13
CA ARG A 41 1.63 3.66 -24.86
C ARG A 41 2.06 4.06 -26.27
N PHE A 42 1.27 4.88 -26.95
CA PHE A 42 1.45 5.21 -28.36
C PHE A 42 2.38 6.40 -28.58
N VAL A 43 2.85 7.05 -27.53
CA VAL A 43 3.75 8.19 -27.65
C VAL A 43 5.14 7.70 -28.10
N PRO A 44 5.65 8.13 -29.28
CA PRO A 44 6.75 7.44 -29.95
C PRO A 44 8.13 7.79 -29.39
N THR A 45 8.35 9.04 -28.98
CA THR A 45 9.66 9.51 -28.52
C THR A 45 9.78 9.44 -27.00
N SER A 46 11.01 9.27 -26.50
CA SER A 46 11.30 9.28 -25.05
C SER A 46 10.92 10.61 -24.40
N GLN A 47 11.34 11.72 -25.01
CA GLN A 47 10.97 13.07 -24.56
C GLN A 47 9.46 13.30 -24.61
N GLY A 48 8.79 12.85 -25.68
CA GLY A 48 7.33 12.94 -25.80
C GLY A 48 6.63 12.17 -24.69
N ARG A 49 7.09 10.95 -24.36
CA ARG A 49 6.54 10.16 -23.25
C ARG A 49 6.71 10.86 -21.91
N HIS A 50 7.81 11.60 -21.71
CA HIS A 50 8.00 12.40 -20.52
C HIS A 50 7.02 13.57 -20.43
N ILE A 51 6.95 14.38 -21.50
CA ILE A 51 6.05 15.54 -21.57
C ILE A 51 4.60 15.10 -21.39
N TYR A 52 4.19 14.01 -22.07
CA TYR A 52 2.87 13.43 -21.93
C TYR A 52 2.57 13.11 -20.46
N ALA A 53 3.46 12.36 -19.80
CA ALA A 53 3.28 11.96 -18.40
C ALA A 53 3.16 13.16 -17.44
N VAL A 54 3.97 14.21 -17.63
CA VAL A 54 3.88 15.44 -16.84
C VAL A 54 2.53 16.12 -17.05
N VAL A 55 2.18 16.42 -18.30
CA VAL A 55 0.97 17.21 -18.63
C VAL A 55 -0.28 16.46 -18.20
N THR A 56 -0.46 15.22 -18.63
CA THR A 56 -1.68 14.47 -18.31
C THR A 56 -1.75 14.11 -16.84
N GLY A 57 -0.61 13.79 -16.23
CA GLY A 57 -0.51 13.50 -14.80
C GLY A 57 -0.93 14.68 -13.94
N PHE A 58 -0.43 15.88 -14.26
CA PHE A 58 -0.80 17.12 -13.58
C PHE A 58 -2.29 17.45 -13.76
N CYS A 59 -2.83 17.37 -14.99
CA CYS A 59 -4.25 17.62 -15.24
C CYS A 59 -5.16 16.67 -14.45
N LEU A 60 -4.80 15.38 -14.40
CA LEU A 60 -5.56 14.36 -13.68
C LEU A 60 -5.68 14.62 -12.17
N ILE A 61 -4.64 15.17 -11.55
CA ILE A 61 -4.65 15.49 -10.11
C ILE A 61 -5.16 16.91 -9.84
N TYR A 62 -5.00 17.85 -10.77
CA TYR A 62 -5.48 19.23 -10.59
C TYR A 62 -7.01 19.29 -10.53
N TYR A 63 -7.71 18.47 -11.32
CA TYR A 63 -9.18 18.46 -11.34
C TYR A 63 -9.81 18.11 -9.97
N PRO A 64 -9.44 17.00 -9.29
CA PRO A 64 -10.01 16.65 -7.99
C PRO A 64 -9.41 17.46 -6.82
N PHE A 65 -8.14 17.89 -6.89
CA PHE A 65 -7.45 18.51 -5.74
C PHE A 65 -7.23 20.02 -5.86
N GLY A 66 -7.49 20.62 -7.03
CA GLY A 66 -7.24 22.03 -7.31
C GLY A 66 -5.80 22.43 -6.99
N ASN A 67 -5.64 23.58 -6.33
CA ASN A 67 -4.34 24.08 -5.90
C ASN A 67 -3.61 23.15 -4.89
N GLY A 68 -4.30 22.16 -4.32
CA GLY A 68 -3.69 21.13 -3.49
C GLY A 68 -2.55 20.39 -4.20
N CYS A 69 -2.61 20.23 -5.53
CA CYS A 69 -1.57 19.51 -6.27
C CYS A 69 -0.20 20.20 -6.25
N PHE A 70 -0.14 21.51 -5.98
CA PHE A 70 1.12 22.23 -5.89
C PHE A 70 1.94 21.83 -4.66
N HIS A 71 1.32 21.20 -3.65
CA HIS A 71 2.04 20.56 -2.54
C HIS A 71 3.05 19.51 -3.03
N ALA A 72 2.84 18.89 -4.20
CA ALA A 72 3.82 17.98 -4.78
C ALA A 72 5.17 18.64 -5.12
N LEU A 73 5.17 19.93 -5.47
CA LEU A 73 6.35 20.61 -6.02
C LEU A 73 7.39 20.93 -4.95
N VAL A 74 6.97 21.25 -3.72
CA VAL A 74 7.87 21.65 -2.64
C VAL A 74 8.82 20.50 -2.23
N PRO A 75 8.33 19.35 -1.74
CA PRO A 75 9.20 18.25 -1.35
C PRO A 75 9.93 17.64 -2.57
N SER A 76 9.32 17.69 -3.76
CA SER A 76 9.95 17.26 -5.01
C SER A 76 11.18 18.08 -5.37
N THR A 77 11.06 19.42 -5.33
CA THR A 77 12.17 20.33 -5.64
C THR A 77 13.29 20.20 -4.60
N LEU A 78 12.92 20.14 -3.32
CA LEU A 78 13.89 19.94 -2.23
C LEU A 78 14.62 18.61 -2.37
N THR A 79 13.90 17.51 -2.66
CA THR A 79 14.50 16.18 -2.86
C THR A 79 15.43 16.17 -4.07
N TYR A 80 15.05 16.81 -5.17
CA TYR A 80 15.91 16.94 -6.34
C TYR A 80 17.19 17.73 -6.04
N ALA A 81 17.07 18.85 -5.29
CA ALA A 81 18.21 19.67 -4.89
C ALA A 81 19.20 18.89 -4.01
N ILE A 82 18.74 18.17 -2.99
CA ILE A 82 19.65 17.37 -2.14
C ILE A 82 20.33 16.25 -2.93
N MET A 83 19.65 15.62 -3.90
CA MET A 83 20.29 14.66 -4.79
C MET A 83 21.39 15.34 -5.62
N ARG A 84 21.15 16.55 -6.13
CA ARG A 84 22.12 17.29 -6.95
C ARG A 84 23.36 17.71 -6.16
N TYR A 85 23.17 18.26 -4.98
CA TYR A 85 24.21 18.99 -4.25
C TYR A 85 24.77 18.22 -3.04
N MET A 86 24.04 17.22 -2.53
CA MET A 86 24.37 16.51 -1.29
C MET A 86 24.21 14.99 -1.43
N ARG A 87 24.67 14.41 -2.56
CA ARG A 87 24.49 12.98 -2.89
C ARG A 87 24.87 12.02 -1.73
N PRO A 88 25.99 12.18 -1.01
CA PRO A 88 26.32 11.29 0.11
C PRO A 88 25.30 11.30 1.26
N GLN A 89 24.55 12.41 1.45
CA GLN A 89 23.54 12.56 2.49
C GLN A 89 22.10 12.47 1.95
N ALA A 90 21.93 12.33 0.64
CA ALA A 90 20.64 12.43 -0.02
C ALA A 90 19.62 11.41 0.51
N ALA A 91 20.04 10.19 0.85
CA ALA A 91 19.17 9.17 1.44
C ALA A 91 18.52 9.67 2.75
N SER A 92 19.34 10.06 3.73
CA SER A 92 18.88 10.48 5.06
C SER A 92 18.08 11.79 5.00
N LEU A 93 18.54 12.75 4.20
CA LEU A 93 17.84 14.03 4.01
C LEU A 93 16.50 13.86 3.30
N ALA A 94 16.39 12.93 2.34
CA ALA A 94 15.12 12.64 1.69
C ALA A 94 14.10 12.06 2.67
N TRP A 95 14.51 11.17 3.58
CA TRP A 95 13.64 10.70 4.66
C TRP A 95 13.15 11.87 5.52
N LEU A 96 14.07 12.70 6.01
CA LEU A 96 13.74 13.86 6.85
C LEU A 96 12.75 14.80 6.16
N ILE A 97 13.05 15.23 4.92
CA ILE A 97 12.21 16.18 4.18
C ILE A 97 10.83 15.58 3.89
N ASN A 98 10.78 14.38 3.31
CA ASN A 98 9.53 13.83 2.80
C ASN A 98 8.60 13.30 3.90
N PHE A 99 9.13 12.71 4.98
CA PHE A 99 8.30 12.31 6.12
C PHE A 99 7.82 13.52 6.92
N CYS A 100 8.68 14.50 7.21
CA CYS A 100 8.23 15.71 7.92
C CYS A 100 7.17 16.47 7.12
N TYR A 101 7.33 16.57 5.79
CA TYR A 101 6.32 17.19 4.94
C TYR A 101 5.00 16.42 4.95
N LEU A 102 5.04 15.09 4.83
CA LEU A 102 3.84 14.25 4.91
C LEU A 102 3.14 14.37 6.27
N ILE A 103 3.90 14.38 7.38
CA ILE A 103 3.37 14.62 8.73
C ILE A 103 2.68 15.99 8.80
N ALA A 104 3.28 17.04 8.24
CA ALA A 104 2.66 18.36 8.19
C ALA A 104 1.32 18.34 7.42
N CYS A 105 1.25 17.63 6.28
CA CYS A 105 -0.01 17.44 5.55
C CYS A 105 -1.07 16.69 6.39
N HIS A 106 -0.68 15.62 7.09
CA HIS A 106 -1.59 14.89 7.96
C HIS A 106 -2.19 15.78 9.06
N VAL A 107 -1.36 16.64 9.67
CA VAL A 107 -1.77 17.60 10.70
C VAL A 107 -2.67 18.68 10.11
N SER A 108 -2.29 19.29 8.98
CA SER A 108 -3.03 20.42 8.40
C SER A 108 -4.41 20.02 7.90
N SER A 109 -4.56 18.81 7.39
CA SER A 109 -5.80 18.36 6.75
C SER A 109 -6.65 17.46 7.63
N ALA A 110 -6.21 17.14 8.85
CA ALA A 110 -6.82 16.09 9.68
C ALA A 110 -7.14 14.81 8.88
N SER A 111 -6.21 14.43 7.99
CA SER A 111 -6.43 13.53 6.84
C SER A 111 -7.18 12.22 7.14
N GLY A 112 -7.05 11.65 8.33
CA GLY A 112 -7.81 10.46 8.74
C GLY A 112 -9.32 10.71 8.82
N THR A 113 -9.73 11.81 9.46
CA THR A 113 -11.15 12.20 9.55
C THR A 113 -11.69 12.56 8.17
N ALA A 114 -10.95 13.36 7.40
CA ALA A 114 -11.32 13.72 6.03
C ALA A 114 -11.53 12.47 5.16
N TRP A 115 -10.62 11.49 5.22
CA TRP A 115 -10.77 10.21 4.52
C TRP A 115 -11.97 9.38 5.00
N LYS A 116 -12.27 9.39 6.31
CA LYS A 116 -13.43 8.69 6.88
C LYS A 116 -14.74 9.31 6.40
N GLU A 117 -14.77 10.61 6.18
CA GLU A 117 -15.94 11.40 5.75
C GLU A 117 -16.08 11.53 4.22
N GLY A 118 -15.15 10.95 3.44
CA GLY A 118 -15.20 11.02 1.98
C GLY A 118 -14.71 12.35 1.41
N HIS A 119 -13.94 13.11 2.17
CA HIS A 119 -13.23 14.29 1.68
C HIS A 119 -11.85 13.89 1.15
N MET A 120 -11.68 13.93 -0.17
CA MET A 120 -10.43 13.56 -0.84
C MET A 120 -9.51 14.77 -0.92
N ASP A 121 -8.46 14.79 -0.11
CA ASP A 121 -7.42 15.81 -0.15
C ASP A 121 -6.15 15.30 -0.87
N PHE A 122 -5.17 16.19 -1.03
CA PHE A 122 -3.91 15.83 -1.69
C PHE A 122 -3.00 14.92 -0.83
N THR A 123 -3.33 14.69 0.45
CA THR A 123 -2.47 13.93 1.38
C THR A 123 -2.29 12.49 0.90
N GLY A 124 -3.33 11.86 0.34
CA GLY A 124 -3.22 10.52 -0.24
C GLY A 124 -2.23 10.44 -1.41
N ALA A 125 -2.19 11.48 -2.26
CA ALA A 125 -1.18 11.59 -3.31
C ALA A 125 0.23 11.83 -2.74
N GLN A 126 0.32 12.67 -1.70
CA GLN A 126 1.57 12.94 -0.99
C GLN A 126 2.16 11.66 -0.36
N MET A 127 1.32 10.75 0.14
CA MET A 127 1.77 9.46 0.67
C MET A 127 2.54 8.66 -0.40
N VAL A 128 2.02 8.54 -1.62
CA VAL A 128 2.70 7.84 -2.74
C VAL A 128 3.96 8.60 -3.16
N LEU A 129 3.90 9.93 -3.22
CA LEU A 129 5.04 10.77 -3.56
C LEU A 129 6.20 10.60 -2.58
N THR A 130 5.92 10.56 -1.28
CA THR A 130 6.93 10.35 -0.24
C THR A 130 7.71 9.06 -0.49
N LEU A 131 7.04 7.96 -0.86
CA LEU A 131 7.72 6.69 -1.19
C LEU A 131 8.60 6.83 -2.45
N LYS A 132 8.08 7.48 -3.51
CA LYS A 132 8.78 7.70 -4.77
C LYS A 132 10.05 8.53 -4.60
N MET A 133 9.96 9.60 -3.83
CA MET A 133 11.04 10.56 -3.62
C MET A 133 12.14 9.99 -2.73
N ILE A 134 11.76 9.32 -1.63
CA ILE A 134 12.72 8.63 -0.76
C ILE A 134 13.43 7.53 -1.53
N SER A 135 12.68 6.68 -2.24
CA SER A 135 13.27 5.59 -3.01
C SER A 135 14.31 6.11 -4.01
N ALA A 136 13.96 7.11 -4.81
CA ALA A 136 14.87 7.67 -5.82
C ALA A 136 16.16 8.23 -5.19
N ALA A 137 16.04 8.97 -4.09
CA ALA A 137 17.21 9.53 -3.39
C ALA A 137 18.09 8.44 -2.77
N VAL A 138 17.47 7.42 -2.18
CA VAL A 138 18.19 6.28 -1.60
C VAL A 138 18.89 5.47 -2.69
N CYS A 139 18.22 5.13 -3.80
CA CYS A 139 18.84 4.42 -4.91
C CYS A 139 19.99 5.22 -5.56
N TYR A 140 19.89 6.55 -5.61
CA TYR A 140 20.96 7.40 -6.12
C TYR A 140 22.17 7.49 -5.17
N HIS A 141 21.91 7.47 -3.87
CA HIS A 141 22.93 7.31 -2.83
C HIS A 141 23.61 5.94 -2.91
N ASP A 142 22.85 4.85 -3.06
CA ASP A 142 23.39 3.49 -3.22
C ASP A 142 24.32 3.38 -4.43
N GLY A 143 24.16 4.22 -5.46
CA GLY A 143 25.08 4.31 -6.58
C GLY A 143 26.50 4.78 -6.23
N LEU A 144 26.76 5.16 -4.98
CA LEU A 144 28.10 5.42 -4.42
C LEU A 144 28.70 4.18 -3.73
N MET A 145 27.90 3.15 -3.47
CA MET A 145 28.30 2.00 -2.67
C MET A 145 28.86 0.86 -3.54
N PRO A 146 29.83 0.09 -3.03
CA PRO A 146 30.27 -1.15 -3.67
C PRO A 146 29.13 -2.17 -3.79
N ALA A 147 29.12 -2.96 -4.86
CA ALA A 147 28.07 -3.96 -5.10
C ALA A 147 27.97 -5.01 -3.97
N GLN A 148 29.10 -5.35 -3.33
CA GLN A 148 29.18 -6.30 -2.22
C GLN A 148 28.47 -5.79 -0.95
N GLU A 149 28.25 -4.48 -0.85
CA GLU A 149 27.58 -3.85 0.28
C GLU A 149 26.06 -3.74 0.11
N LEU A 150 25.56 -4.06 -1.08
CA LEU A 150 24.17 -3.92 -1.47
C LEU A 150 23.50 -5.29 -1.55
N THR A 151 22.22 -5.34 -1.20
CA THR A 151 21.40 -6.53 -1.47
C THR A 151 21.17 -6.65 -2.99
N PRO A 152 20.82 -7.85 -3.51
CA PRO A 152 20.50 -8.01 -4.93
C PRO A 152 19.42 -7.05 -5.43
N TYR A 153 18.43 -6.73 -4.58
CA TYR A 153 17.41 -5.74 -4.90
C TYR A 153 18.00 -4.33 -5.03
N GLN A 154 18.80 -3.90 -4.04
CA GLN A 154 19.40 -2.57 -4.03
C GLN A 154 20.35 -2.38 -5.22
N GLU A 155 21.19 -3.38 -5.52
CA GLU A 155 22.08 -3.36 -6.68
C GLU A 155 21.31 -3.25 -8.00
N ALA A 156 20.21 -3.99 -8.16
CA ALA A 156 19.38 -3.93 -9.36
C ALA A 156 18.63 -2.59 -9.52
N ARG A 157 18.43 -1.83 -8.43
CA ARG A 157 17.68 -0.57 -8.44
C ARG A 157 18.54 0.68 -8.33
N LYS A 158 19.83 0.56 -8.02
CA LYS A 158 20.71 1.70 -7.84
C LYS A 158 20.74 2.60 -9.06
N LEU A 159 20.89 3.90 -8.80
CA LEU A 159 20.97 4.92 -9.83
C LEU A 159 22.39 5.50 -9.82
N VAL A 160 23.09 5.34 -10.94
CA VAL A 160 24.44 5.92 -11.11
C VAL A 160 24.37 7.37 -11.59
N ALA A 161 23.41 7.66 -12.47
CA ALA A 161 23.20 8.97 -13.06
C ALA A 161 21.92 9.64 -12.52
N MET A 162 22.04 10.92 -12.20
CA MET A 162 20.94 11.76 -11.76
C MET A 162 19.89 11.90 -12.87
N PRO A 163 18.57 11.86 -12.54
CA PRO A 163 17.55 12.18 -13.52
C PRO A 163 17.65 13.63 -13.99
N SER A 164 17.29 13.90 -15.24
CA SER A 164 17.08 15.27 -15.71
C SER A 164 15.86 15.90 -15.02
N PRO A 165 15.71 17.24 -15.00
CA PRO A 165 14.52 17.87 -14.42
C PRO A 165 13.21 17.38 -15.07
N LEU A 166 13.23 17.17 -16.39
CA LEU A 166 12.08 16.62 -17.11
C LEU A 166 11.80 15.17 -16.71
N GLU A 167 12.81 14.30 -16.64
CA GLU A 167 12.63 12.91 -16.19
C GLU A 167 12.10 12.87 -14.75
N TRP A 168 12.61 13.74 -13.87
CA TRP A 168 12.18 13.83 -12.49
C TRP A 168 10.70 14.21 -12.37
N LEU A 169 10.29 15.34 -12.96
CA LEU A 169 8.88 15.77 -12.95
C LEU A 169 7.98 14.73 -13.61
N SER A 170 8.44 14.13 -14.70
CA SER A 170 7.74 13.08 -15.40
C SER A 170 7.53 11.85 -14.53
N TYR A 171 8.55 11.43 -13.77
CA TYR A 171 8.44 10.35 -12.80
C TYR A 171 7.45 10.72 -11.71
N ILE A 172 7.54 11.92 -11.12
CA ILE A 172 6.64 12.40 -10.06
C ILE A 172 5.17 12.31 -10.48
N PHE A 173 4.81 12.87 -11.63
CA PHE A 173 3.42 12.97 -12.10
C PHE A 173 2.92 11.80 -12.95
N ALA A 174 3.75 10.78 -13.17
CA ALA A 174 3.49 9.69 -14.11
C ALA A 174 2.07 9.06 -14.03
N SER A 175 1.31 9.24 -15.12
CA SER A 175 0.12 8.46 -15.51
C SER A 175 -0.98 8.32 -14.45
N GLY A 176 -1.20 9.35 -13.62
CA GLY A 176 -2.26 9.33 -12.61
C GLY A 176 -2.00 8.37 -11.44
N ASN A 177 -0.79 7.80 -11.33
CA ASN A 177 -0.43 6.89 -10.25
C ASN A 177 -0.47 7.55 -8.86
N LEU A 178 -0.56 8.88 -8.80
CA LEU A 178 -0.73 9.63 -7.57
C LEU A 178 -2.15 9.59 -7.01
N LEU A 179 -3.15 9.16 -7.79
CA LEU A 179 -4.52 9.05 -7.28
C LEU A 179 -4.63 7.91 -6.26
N ALA A 180 -4.01 6.75 -6.50
CA ALA A 180 -4.11 5.60 -5.59
C ALA A 180 -2.87 4.69 -5.53
N GLY A 181 -1.75 5.10 -6.12
CA GLY A 181 -0.59 4.24 -6.35
C GLY A 181 -0.71 3.43 -7.64
N PRO A 182 0.00 2.29 -7.78
CA PRO A 182 1.06 1.84 -6.88
C PRO A 182 2.30 2.76 -6.91
N PHE A 183 3.12 2.63 -5.86
CA PHE A 183 4.52 3.07 -5.88
C PHE A 183 5.31 2.21 -6.88
N PHE A 184 6.23 2.82 -7.62
CA PHE A 184 7.16 2.11 -8.50
C PHE A 184 8.52 2.79 -8.54
N GLU A 185 9.55 2.03 -8.92
CA GLU A 185 10.93 2.49 -8.90
C GLU A 185 11.28 3.40 -10.08
N LEU A 186 12.09 4.43 -9.84
CA LEU A 186 12.58 5.33 -10.89
C LEU A 186 13.40 4.58 -11.95
N ARG A 187 14.11 3.51 -11.56
CA ARG A 187 14.87 2.69 -12.53
C ARG A 187 13.95 2.03 -13.56
N ASP A 188 12.88 1.38 -13.11
CA ASP A 188 11.90 0.76 -14.02
C ASP A 188 11.19 1.83 -14.86
N TYR A 189 10.87 2.97 -14.26
CA TYR A 189 10.28 4.09 -14.97
C TYR A 189 11.16 4.57 -16.13
N ARG A 190 12.47 4.74 -15.87
CA ARG A 190 13.46 5.11 -16.89
C ARG A 190 13.53 4.07 -17.99
N ASP A 191 13.65 2.80 -17.65
CA ASP A 191 13.72 1.70 -18.62
C ASP A 191 12.44 1.63 -19.48
N TYR A 192 11.26 1.88 -18.92
CA TYR A 192 10.00 1.95 -19.67
C TYR A 192 9.95 3.14 -20.64
N ILE A 193 10.31 4.35 -20.17
CA ILE A 193 10.34 5.54 -21.02
C ILE A 193 11.37 5.36 -22.16
N GLN A 194 12.51 4.75 -21.88
CA GLN A 194 13.57 4.54 -22.86
C GLN A 194 13.35 3.31 -23.75
N ARG A 195 12.30 2.52 -23.49
CA ARG A 195 12.02 1.24 -24.19
C ARG A 195 13.20 0.28 -24.11
N GLN A 196 13.67 0.04 -22.89
CA GLN A 196 14.78 -0.87 -22.57
C GLN A 196 14.30 -2.07 -21.74
N GLY A 197 15.16 -3.08 -21.60
CA GLY A 197 14.89 -4.28 -20.80
C GLY A 197 13.63 -5.00 -21.27
N ALA A 198 12.68 -5.20 -20.36
CA ALA A 198 11.40 -5.84 -20.67
C ALA A 198 10.53 -5.08 -21.70
N TRP A 199 10.82 -3.80 -21.95
CA TRP A 199 10.10 -2.96 -22.92
C TRP A 199 10.90 -2.69 -24.19
N ALA A 200 11.99 -3.42 -24.41
CA ALA A 200 12.74 -3.36 -25.67
C ALA A 200 11.90 -3.90 -26.84
N GLY A 201 11.88 -3.16 -27.94
CA GLY A 201 11.10 -3.52 -29.13
C GLY A 201 9.58 -3.51 -28.91
N ALA A 202 8.87 -4.36 -29.64
CA ALA A 202 7.42 -4.49 -29.52
C ALA A 202 7.06 -5.42 -28.34
N PHE A 203 6.39 -4.88 -27.31
CA PHE A 203 5.83 -5.64 -26.19
C PHE A 203 4.31 -5.81 -26.37
N PRO A 204 3.68 -6.86 -25.80
CA PRO A 204 2.27 -7.20 -26.03
C PRO A 204 1.29 -6.09 -25.59
N SER A 205 0.08 -6.10 -26.15
CA SER A 205 -1.00 -5.22 -25.70
C SER A 205 -1.52 -5.63 -24.33
N GLY A 206 -1.58 -4.69 -23.39
CA GLY A 206 -2.15 -4.89 -22.05
C GLY A 206 -3.64 -4.56 -21.97
N LEU A 207 -4.31 -4.29 -23.11
CA LEU A 207 -5.69 -3.83 -23.14
C LEU A 207 -6.65 -4.84 -22.47
N LEU A 208 -6.67 -6.09 -22.94
CA LEU A 208 -7.53 -7.13 -22.38
C LEU A 208 -7.28 -7.37 -20.87
N PRO A 209 -6.04 -7.63 -20.40
CA PRO A 209 -5.81 -7.82 -18.97
C PRO A 209 -6.12 -6.56 -18.14
N GLY A 210 -5.93 -5.37 -18.70
CA GLY A 210 -6.34 -4.11 -18.07
C GLY A 210 -7.86 -4.00 -17.91
N VAL A 211 -8.63 -4.24 -18.97
CA VAL A 211 -10.11 -4.25 -18.92
C VAL A 211 -10.62 -5.28 -17.92
N VAL A 212 -10.05 -6.48 -17.88
CA VAL A 212 -10.41 -7.51 -16.88
C VAL A 212 -10.15 -7.02 -15.45
N ARG A 213 -9.05 -6.29 -15.20
CA ARG A 213 -8.79 -5.66 -13.90
C ARG A 213 -9.80 -4.58 -13.57
N LEU A 214 -10.15 -3.74 -14.54
CA LEU A 214 -11.14 -2.68 -14.37
C LEU A 214 -12.52 -3.26 -14.02
N LEU A 215 -12.95 -4.33 -14.69
CA LEU A 215 -14.20 -5.03 -14.36
C LEU A 215 -14.19 -5.59 -12.93
N LYS A 216 -13.08 -6.20 -12.51
CA LYS A 216 -12.92 -6.65 -11.11
C LYS A 216 -12.99 -5.50 -10.12
N ALA A 217 -12.42 -4.34 -10.46
CA ALA A 217 -12.51 -3.14 -9.65
C ALA A 217 -13.97 -2.72 -9.46
N LEU A 218 -14.73 -2.63 -10.55
CA LEU A 218 -16.15 -2.26 -10.52
C LEU A 218 -16.99 -3.23 -9.66
N LEU A 219 -16.73 -4.54 -9.77
CA LEU A 219 -17.37 -5.54 -8.91
C LEU A 219 -17.03 -5.33 -7.43
N CYS A 220 -15.78 -4.96 -7.11
CA CYS A 220 -15.38 -4.67 -5.73
C CYS A 220 -16.08 -3.43 -5.18
N MET A 221 -16.19 -2.37 -5.98
CA MET A 221 -16.90 -1.15 -5.57
C MET A 221 -18.40 -1.40 -5.43
N ALA A 222 -19.02 -2.12 -6.35
CA ALA A 222 -20.43 -2.49 -6.25
C ALA A 222 -20.71 -3.30 -4.98
N PHE A 223 -19.85 -4.26 -4.65
CA PHE A 223 -19.94 -4.98 -3.38
C PHE A 223 -19.80 -4.04 -2.18
N HIS A 224 -18.78 -3.17 -2.17
CA HIS A 224 -18.57 -2.21 -1.09
C HIS A 224 -19.82 -1.34 -0.86
N LEU A 225 -20.31 -0.66 -1.90
CA LEU A 225 -21.47 0.23 -1.82
C LEU A 225 -22.75 -0.50 -1.38
N ARG A 226 -22.97 -1.72 -1.87
CA ARG A 226 -24.15 -2.51 -1.49
C ARG A 226 -24.12 -2.93 -0.03
N MET A 227 -22.95 -3.31 0.47
CA MET A 227 -22.79 -3.86 1.82
C MET A 227 -22.73 -2.76 2.89
N THR A 228 -22.20 -1.57 2.56
CA THR A 228 -22.16 -0.43 3.49
C THR A 228 -23.52 0.18 3.78
N GLN A 229 -24.55 -0.10 2.97
CA GLN A 229 -25.95 0.23 3.30
C GLN A 229 -26.45 -0.51 4.55
N GLY A 230 -25.88 -1.68 4.86
CA GLY A 230 -26.22 -2.47 6.04
C GLY A 230 -25.23 -2.27 7.18
N PHE A 231 -23.95 -2.65 6.94
CA PHE A 231 -22.89 -2.56 7.94
C PHE A 231 -21.81 -1.58 7.48
N ASN A 232 -21.65 -0.49 8.22
CA ASN A 232 -20.70 0.58 7.94
C ASN A 232 -19.76 0.83 9.14
N ALA A 233 -18.80 1.75 9.00
CA ALA A 233 -17.83 2.04 10.05
C ALA A 233 -18.48 2.46 11.38
N SER A 234 -19.53 3.30 11.34
CA SER A 234 -20.24 3.76 12.54
C SER A 234 -21.02 2.65 13.23
N THR A 235 -21.27 1.52 12.55
CA THR A 235 -21.92 0.36 13.16
C THR A 235 -21.13 -0.17 14.36
N LEU A 236 -19.80 -0.19 14.28
CA LEU A 236 -18.93 -0.64 15.39
C LEU A 236 -18.96 0.30 16.60
N GLU A 237 -19.38 1.55 16.39
CA GLU A 237 -19.47 2.59 17.41
C GLU A 237 -20.91 2.74 17.96
N SER A 238 -21.87 2.00 17.39
CA SER A 238 -23.31 2.14 17.69
C SER A 238 -23.73 1.45 18.99
N ALA A 239 -24.74 2.01 19.66
CA ALA A 239 -25.37 1.37 20.82
C ALA A 239 -25.95 -0.02 20.51
N TRP A 240 -26.46 -0.21 19.29
CA TRP A 240 -26.95 -1.50 18.80
C TRP A 240 -25.84 -2.56 18.84
N TYR A 241 -24.64 -2.25 18.36
CA TYR A 241 -23.52 -3.19 18.38
C TYR A 241 -23.18 -3.61 19.81
N TYR A 242 -23.14 -2.67 20.75
CA TYR A 242 -22.84 -2.97 22.16
C TYR A 242 -23.94 -3.75 22.89
N SER A 243 -25.20 -3.67 22.43
CA SER A 243 -26.30 -4.47 23.00
C SER A 243 -26.36 -5.90 22.46
N GLN A 244 -25.58 -6.23 21.41
CA GLN A 244 -25.57 -7.57 20.84
C GLN A 244 -24.81 -8.59 21.69
N PRO A 245 -25.18 -9.88 21.63
CA PRO A 245 -24.41 -10.95 22.26
C PRO A 245 -23.00 -11.05 21.67
N LEU A 246 -22.06 -11.65 22.42
CA LEU A 246 -20.63 -11.71 22.08
C LEU A 246 -20.37 -12.25 20.66
N TRP A 247 -21.03 -13.33 20.25
CA TRP A 247 -20.84 -13.93 18.93
C TRP A 247 -21.22 -12.96 17.80
N SER A 248 -22.30 -12.19 17.96
CA SER A 248 -22.76 -11.21 16.97
C SER A 248 -21.75 -10.07 16.85
N ARG A 249 -21.24 -9.58 17.98
CA ARG A 249 -20.18 -8.56 17.99
C ARG A 249 -18.92 -9.03 17.25
N ILE A 250 -18.49 -10.28 17.48
CA ILE A 250 -17.36 -10.88 16.75
C ILE A 250 -17.62 -10.92 15.24
N VAL A 251 -18.82 -11.34 14.81
CA VAL A 251 -19.19 -11.39 13.40
C VAL A 251 -19.21 -10.00 12.77
N VAL A 252 -19.84 -9.01 13.41
CA VAL A 252 -19.89 -7.63 12.89
C VAL A 252 -18.50 -7.01 12.81
N LEU A 253 -17.65 -7.24 13.83
CA LEU A 253 -16.25 -6.80 13.85
C LEU A 253 -15.40 -7.45 12.76
N TYR A 254 -15.72 -8.67 12.34
CA TYR A 254 -15.13 -9.30 11.17
C TYR A 254 -15.65 -8.69 9.85
N LEU A 255 -16.97 -8.49 9.75
CA LEU A 255 -17.62 -8.07 8.51
C LEU A 255 -17.27 -6.62 8.12
N VAL A 256 -17.33 -5.67 9.07
CA VAL A 256 -17.17 -4.24 8.76
C VAL A 256 -15.80 -3.95 8.11
N PRO A 257 -14.65 -4.38 8.66
CA PRO A 257 -13.36 -4.16 8.01
C PRO A 257 -13.18 -4.93 6.71
N THR A 258 -13.83 -6.08 6.57
CA THR A 258 -13.88 -6.81 5.30
C THR A 258 -14.58 -5.99 4.22
N ILE A 259 -15.76 -5.44 4.52
CA ILE A 259 -16.50 -4.59 3.58
C ILE A 259 -15.67 -3.38 3.14
N TYR A 260 -14.96 -2.74 4.08
CA TYR A 260 -14.13 -1.58 3.75
C TYR A 260 -12.84 -1.94 3.00
N ARG A 261 -12.30 -3.16 3.13
CA ARG A 261 -11.16 -3.58 2.27
C ARG A 261 -11.48 -3.53 0.79
N TYR A 262 -12.72 -3.81 0.40
CA TYR A 262 -13.13 -3.84 -1.02
C TYR A 262 -13.04 -2.46 -1.70
N LYS A 263 -13.13 -1.35 -0.96
CA LYS A 263 -12.89 -0.01 -1.51
C LYS A 263 -11.43 0.18 -1.94
N TYR A 264 -10.48 -0.39 -1.18
CA TYR A 264 -9.06 -0.38 -1.53
C TYR A 264 -8.77 -1.32 -2.70
N TYR A 265 -9.44 -2.48 -2.77
CA TYR A 265 -9.35 -3.37 -3.92
C TYR A 265 -9.83 -2.70 -5.21
N PHE A 266 -10.94 -1.97 -5.15
CA PHE A 266 -11.37 -1.14 -6.27
C PHE A 266 -10.26 -0.17 -6.67
N ALA A 267 -9.77 0.64 -5.72
CA ALA A 267 -8.84 1.70 -6.07
C ALA A 267 -7.55 1.14 -6.69
N TRP A 268 -6.92 0.18 -6.03
CA TRP A 268 -5.70 -0.42 -6.57
C TRP A 268 -5.92 -1.14 -7.90
N ALA A 269 -7.06 -1.80 -8.11
CA ALA A 269 -7.34 -2.46 -9.38
C ALA A 269 -7.56 -1.47 -10.55
N VAL A 270 -8.16 -0.30 -10.32
CA VAL A 270 -8.26 0.77 -11.34
C VAL A 270 -6.87 1.31 -11.69
N ALA A 271 -6.06 1.62 -10.68
CA ALA A 271 -4.69 2.08 -10.90
C ALA A 271 -3.84 1.05 -11.66
N GLU A 272 -3.88 -0.21 -11.24
CA GLU A 272 -3.19 -1.32 -11.91
C GLU A 272 -3.69 -1.51 -13.34
N SER A 273 -4.99 -1.33 -13.60
CA SER A 273 -5.54 -1.35 -14.96
C SER A 273 -4.85 -0.30 -15.83
N GLY A 274 -4.73 0.94 -15.36
CA GLY A 274 -4.01 2.02 -16.05
C GLY A 274 -2.57 1.63 -16.42
N LEU A 275 -1.79 1.14 -15.46
CA LEU A 275 -0.42 0.68 -15.72
C LEU A 275 -0.36 -0.51 -16.69
N THR A 276 -1.39 -1.34 -16.71
CA THR A 276 -1.47 -2.50 -17.59
C THR A 276 -1.74 -2.08 -19.02
N VAL A 277 -2.76 -1.26 -19.24
CA VAL A 277 -3.13 -0.80 -20.60
C VAL A 277 -2.04 0.07 -21.22
N SER A 278 -1.24 0.79 -20.41
CA SER A 278 -0.07 1.53 -20.90
C SER A 278 1.06 0.64 -21.38
N GLY A 279 1.16 -0.59 -20.87
CA GLY A 279 2.33 -1.45 -21.06
C GLY A 279 3.31 -1.45 -19.89
N PHE A 280 3.21 -0.49 -18.98
CA PHE A 280 4.20 -0.33 -17.93
C PHE A 280 4.18 -1.49 -16.92
N ASN A 281 3.04 -2.16 -16.74
CA ASN A 281 2.94 -3.31 -15.85
C ASN A 281 3.48 -4.63 -16.45
N TYR A 282 4.05 -4.61 -17.66
CA TYR A 282 4.58 -5.81 -18.32
C TYR A 282 5.80 -6.38 -17.58
N ASN A 283 5.78 -7.69 -17.35
CA ASN A 283 6.79 -8.40 -16.56
C ASN A 283 7.38 -9.62 -17.28
N GLY A 284 7.43 -9.59 -18.62
CA GLY A 284 7.96 -10.71 -19.41
C GLY A 284 6.95 -11.84 -19.62
N LYS A 285 7.46 -13.04 -19.86
CA LYS A 285 6.66 -14.26 -20.05
C LYS A 285 6.89 -15.22 -18.89
N SER A 286 5.85 -15.95 -18.50
CA SER A 286 5.97 -17.09 -17.60
C SER A 286 6.70 -18.25 -18.27
N ASP A 287 7.07 -19.26 -17.48
CA ASP A 287 7.62 -20.54 -17.99
C ASP A 287 6.70 -21.23 -19.00
N ARG A 288 5.39 -20.92 -18.96
CA ARG A 288 4.37 -21.43 -19.89
C ARG A 288 4.20 -20.54 -21.13
N GLY A 289 5.04 -19.52 -21.30
CA GLY A 289 5.02 -18.59 -22.42
C GLY A 289 3.95 -17.49 -22.35
N SER A 290 3.13 -17.44 -21.29
CA SER A 290 2.07 -16.44 -21.16
C SER A 290 2.63 -15.09 -20.70
N TYR A 291 2.20 -14.00 -21.33
CA TYR A 291 2.60 -12.65 -20.91
C TYR A 291 2.13 -12.32 -19.48
N GLN A 292 3.05 -11.80 -18.67
CA GLN A 292 2.80 -11.41 -17.29
C GLN A 292 2.61 -9.90 -17.18
N TRP A 293 1.65 -9.50 -16.35
CA TRP A 293 1.23 -8.12 -16.17
C TRP A 293 1.24 -7.72 -14.69
N ASP A 294 2.24 -8.16 -13.94
CA ASP A 294 2.25 -8.11 -12.47
C ASP A 294 3.54 -7.50 -11.89
N ARG A 295 4.21 -6.63 -12.66
CA ARG A 295 5.42 -5.92 -12.20
C ARG A 295 5.13 -5.05 -10.97
N TYR A 296 4.03 -4.31 -11.02
CA TYR A 296 3.51 -3.49 -9.93
C TYR A 296 2.06 -3.89 -9.66
N VAL A 297 1.88 -4.60 -8.55
CA VAL A 297 0.59 -5.05 -8.03
C VAL A 297 0.51 -4.57 -6.60
N ASN A 298 -0.63 -4.04 -6.17
CA ASN A 298 -0.89 -3.69 -4.79
C ASN A 298 -1.78 -4.72 -4.11
N THR A 299 -2.67 -5.42 -4.84
CA THR A 299 -3.53 -6.43 -4.23
C THR A 299 -3.65 -7.72 -5.01
N ARG A 300 -3.61 -8.83 -4.28
CA ARG A 300 -3.99 -10.16 -4.76
C ARG A 300 -5.18 -10.65 -3.93
N ILE A 301 -6.37 -10.12 -4.24
CA ILE A 301 -7.62 -10.26 -3.45
C ILE A 301 -7.82 -11.66 -2.87
N ARG A 302 -7.79 -12.71 -3.69
CA ARG A 302 -7.98 -14.10 -3.23
C ARG A 302 -6.94 -14.53 -2.20
N HIS A 303 -5.69 -14.13 -2.39
CA HIS A 303 -4.59 -14.45 -1.47
C HIS A 303 -4.58 -13.58 -0.20
N VAL A 304 -5.38 -12.50 -0.16
CA VAL A 304 -5.64 -11.72 1.05
C VAL A 304 -6.79 -12.35 1.83
N GLU A 305 -7.95 -12.54 1.20
CA GLU A 305 -9.18 -12.99 1.89
C GLU A 305 -9.11 -14.46 2.34
N PHE A 306 -8.31 -15.30 1.67
CA PHE A 306 -8.13 -16.72 2.01
C PHE A 306 -6.73 -17.05 2.55
N GLN A 307 -6.01 -16.04 3.06
CA GLN A 307 -4.69 -16.26 3.63
C GLN A 307 -4.75 -17.12 4.89
N THR A 308 -3.80 -18.03 5.05
CA THR A 308 -3.66 -18.89 6.25
C THR A 308 -2.45 -18.51 7.11
N SER A 309 -1.69 -17.49 6.71
CA SER A 309 -0.51 -16.98 7.40
C SER A 309 -0.50 -15.45 7.40
N LEU A 310 -0.66 -14.85 8.60
CA LEU A 310 -0.59 -13.40 8.76
C LEU A 310 0.78 -12.85 8.33
N ALA A 311 1.85 -13.61 8.51
CA ALA A 311 3.20 -13.21 8.11
C ALA A 311 3.37 -13.10 6.58
N LYS A 312 2.56 -13.84 5.79
CA LYS A 312 2.55 -13.75 4.32
C LYS A 312 1.59 -12.71 3.76
N LEU A 313 0.74 -12.12 4.61
CA LEU A 313 -0.23 -11.12 4.18
C LEU A 313 0.39 -9.91 3.44
N PRO A 314 1.56 -9.36 3.83
CA PRO A 314 2.21 -8.26 3.12
C PRO A 314 2.62 -8.58 1.68
N GLU A 315 2.74 -9.86 1.31
CA GLU A 315 3.03 -10.29 -0.06
C GLU A 315 1.81 -10.19 -0.99
N HIS A 316 0.64 -9.87 -0.43
CA HIS A 316 -0.64 -9.85 -1.13
C HIS A 316 -1.49 -8.60 -0.89
N TRP A 317 -1.27 -7.89 0.22
CA TRP A 317 -1.96 -6.65 0.58
C TRP A 317 -0.98 -5.47 0.54
N ASN A 318 -1.36 -4.41 -0.18
CA ASN A 318 -0.56 -3.22 -0.41
C ASN A 318 0.91 -3.52 -0.76
N VAL A 319 1.10 -4.45 -1.71
CA VAL A 319 2.40 -5.12 -1.93
C VAL A 319 3.52 -4.14 -2.30
N CYS A 320 3.26 -3.08 -3.07
CA CYS A 320 4.32 -2.13 -3.42
C CYS A 320 4.76 -1.29 -2.21
N THR A 321 3.84 -0.89 -1.33
CA THR A 321 4.21 -0.25 -0.05
C THR A 321 4.91 -1.23 0.88
N GLY A 322 4.47 -2.49 0.94
CA GLY A 322 5.14 -3.54 1.70
C GLY A 322 6.57 -3.79 1.23
N LEU A 323 6.79 -3.79 -0.08
CA LEU A 323 8.12 -3.88 -0.68
C LEU A 323 8.97 -2.66 -0.34
N PHE A 324 8.40 -1.45 -0.37
CA PHE A 324 9.10 -0.25 0.08
C PHE A 324 9.56 -0.39 1.54
N LEU A 325 8.65 -0.76 2.45
CA LEU A 325 8.97 -0.95 3.87
C LEU A 325 10.05 -2.01 4.07
N ARG A 326 9.98 -3.11 3.30
CA ARG A 326 11.02 -4.13 3.34
C ARG A 326 12.39 -3.56 2.93
N GLN A 327 12.48 -2.96 1.75
CA GLN A 327 13.76 -2.61 1.12
C GLN A 327 14.39 -1.32 1.64
N TYR A 328 13.57 -0.36 2.09
CA TYR A 328 14.02 0.96 2.52
C TYR A 328 13.96 1.17 4.04
N VAL A 329 13.30 0.29 4.79
CA VAL A 329 13.23 0.36 6.26
C VAL A 329 13.78 -0.92 6.89
N TYR A 330 13.12 -2.06 6.72
CA TYR A 330 13.41 -3.29 7.44
C TYR A 330 14.83 -3.82 7.17
N GLU A 331 15.20 -4.00 5.90
CA GLU A 331 16.53 -4.51 5.51
C GLU A 331 17.63 -3.52 5.90
N ARG A 332 17.36 -2.21 5.87
CA ARG A 332 18.34 -1.16 6.19
C ARG A 332 18.54 -0.94 7.69
N LEU A 333 17.50 -1.18 8.49
CA LEU A 333 17.59 -1.21 9.96
C LEU A 333 18.22 -2.51 10.48
N THR A 334 18.29 -3.55 9.64
CA THR A 334 18.90 -4.82 10.00
C THR A 334 20.42 -4.71 9.88
N VAL A 335 21.12 -4.98 10.97
CA VAL A 335 22.59 -4.94 11.00
C VAL A 335 23.13 -6.03 10.07
N LYS A 336 24.03 -5.66 9.13
CA LYS A 336 24.65 -6.61 8.19
C LYS A 336 25.22 -7.84 8.91
N GLY A 337 24.92 -9.02 8.40
CA GLY A 337 25.36 -10.31 8.97
C GLY A 337 24.64 -10.73 10.26
N LYS A 338 23.75 -9.89 10.79
CA LYS A 338 22.85 -10.23 11.88
C LYS A 338 21.43 -10.30 11.34
N PRO A 339 20.59 -11.09 11.99
CA PRO A 339 19.23 -11.21 11.52
C PRO A 339 18.32 -10.18 12.16
N PRO A 340 17.15 -9.93 11.56
CA PRO A 340 16.25 -8.89 12.01
C PRO A 340 15.62 -9.24 13.36
N THR A 341 15.47 -8.23 14.20
CA THR A 341 14.87 -8.39 15.53
C THR A 341 13.37 -8.10 15.50
N PHE A 342 12.64 -8.50 16.54
CA PHE A 342 11.26 -8.06 16.74
C PHE A 342 11.15 -6.54 16.85
N PHE A 343 12.17 -5.87 17.41
CA PHE A 343 12.23 -4.41 17.46
C PHE A 343 12.34 -3.80 16.05
N THR A 344 13.16 -4.36 15.15
CA THR A 344 13.23 -3.95 13.74
C THR A 344 11.85 -4.02 13.08
N LEU A 345 11.07 -5.08 13.38
CA LEU A 345 9.70 -5.22 12.89
C LEU A 345 8.77 -4.13 13.47
N ILE A 346 8.81 -3.88 14.78
CA ILE A 346 8.00 -2.81 15.40
C ILE A 346 8.28 -1.46 14.75
N VAL A 347 9.57 -1.10 14.61
CA VAL A 347 9.95 0.18 14.00
C VAL A 347 9.44 0.27 12.56
N THR A 348 9.59 -0.80 11.78
CA THR A 348 9.08 -0.86 10.40
C THR A 348 7.56 -0.64 10.34
N GLN A 349 6.81 -1.26 11.26
CA GLN A 349 5.37 -1.09 11.31
C GLN A 349 4.95 0.31 11.78
N LEU A 350 5.67 0.90 12.74
CA LEU A 350 5.41 2.27 13.18
C LEU A 350 5.66 3.28 12.06
N VAL A 351 6.71 3.09 11.25
CA VAL A 351 6.95 3.91 10.05
C VAL A 351 5.76 3.80 9.09
N SER A 352 5.22 2.60 8.89
CA SER A 352 4.00 2.41 8.11
C SER A 352 2.78 3.10 8.71
N GLY A 353 2.63 3.07 10.04
CA GLY A 353 1.55 3.76 10.74
C GLY A 353 1.60 5.27 10.57
N ILE A 354 2.77 5.87 10.78
CA ILE A 354 3.00 7.31 10.60
C ILE A 354 2.79 7.72 9.14
N TRP A 355 3.16 6.87 8.18
CA TRP A 355 2.90 7.10 6.77
C TRP A 355 1.40 7.16 6.43
N HIS A 356 0.55 6.42 7.16
CA HIS A 356 -0.91 6.51 7.03
C HIS A 356 -1.52 7.70 7.78
N GLY A 357 -0.89 8.13 8.89
CA GLY A 357 -1.24 9.34 9.62
C GLY A 357 -0.97 9.27 11.11
N LEU A 358 -1.41 10.29 11.84
CA LEU A 358 -1.11 10.47 13.27
C LEU A 358 -2.25 10.02 14.21
N PHE A 359 -3.35 9.50 13.67
CA PHE A 359 -4.45 9.01 14.49
C PHE A 359 -4.01 7.76 15.29
N PRO A 360 -4.35 7.67 16.59
CA PRO A 360 -3.95 6.54 17.43
C PRO A 360 -4.35 5.17 16.89
N GLY A 361 -5.47 5.06 16.18
CA GLY A 361 -5.96 3.84 15.54
C GLY A 361 -4.98 3.25 14.53
N TYR A 362 -4.22 4.08 13.81
CA TYR A 362 -3.14 3.61 12.94
C TYR A 362 -2.02 2.98 13.76
N VAL A 363 -1.56 3.66 14.81
CA VAL A 363 -0.52 3.12 15.71
C VAL A 363 -0.96 1.80 16.33
N LEU A 364 -2.20 1.73 16.82
CA LEU A 364 -2.80 0.52 17.38
C LEU A 364 -2.80 -0.63 16.36
N PHE A 365 -3.26 -0.39 15.13
CA PHE A 365 -3.25 -1.38 14.06
C PHE A 365 -1.83 -1.89 13.76
N PHE A 366 -0.88 -0.98 13.54
CA PHE A 366 0.45 -1.34 13.07
C PHE A 366 1.30 -2.02 14.16
N ILE A 367 1.20 -1.60 15.42
CA ILE A 367 1.81 -2.35 16.53
C ILE A 367 1.19 -3.76 16.63
N SER A 368 -0.13 -3.86 16.53
CA SER A 368 -0.81 -5.16 16.56
C SER A 368 -0.43 -6.05 15.38
N SER A 369 -0.12 -5.46 14.22
CA SER A 369 0.35 -6.21 13.05
C SER A 369 1.71 -6.87 13.26
N ALA A 370 2.59 -6.30 14.10
CA ALA A 370 3.82 -6.96 14.50
C ALA A 370 3.52 -8.26 15.30
N LEU A 371 2.50 -8.23 16.17
CA LEU A 371 2.03 -9.41 16.90
C LEU A 371 1.36 -10.43 15.96
N MET A 372 0.59 -9.97 14.98
CA MET A 372 0.02 -10.83 13.93
C MET A 372 1.12 -11.62 13.22
N PHE A 373 2.21 -10.96 12.82
CA PHE A 373 3.29 -11.63 12.10
C PHE A 373 4.07 -12.57 13.01
N GLN A 374 4.36 -12.15 14.24
CA GLN A 374 5.10 -12.98 15.19
C GLN A 374 4.34 -14.25 15.58
N SER A 375 3.04 -14.13 15.87
CA SER A 375 2.19 -15.29 16.15
C SER A 375 2.08 -16.25 14.96
N SER A 376 2.00 -15.73 13.74
CA SER A 376 1.97 -16.55 12.53
C SER A 376 3.31 -17.23 12.23
N LYS A 377 4.45 -16.61 12.56
CA LYS A 377 5.77 -17.26 12.48
C LYS A 377 5.87 -18.43 13.46
N VAL A 378 5.25 -18.32 14.64
CA VAL A 378 5.18 -19.43 15.60
C VAL A 378 4.45 -20.63 15.02
N LEU A 379 3.25 -20.41 14.45
CA LEU A 379 2.48 -21.49 13.81
C LEU A 379 3.30 -22.19 12.73
N TYR A 380 3.92 -21.42 11.82
CA TYR A 380 4.78 -21.98 10.77
C TYR A 380 5.92 -22.85 11.33
N ARG A 381 6.57 -22.43 12.43
CA ARG A 381 7.66 -23.18 13.06
C ARG A 381 7.21 -24.56 13.57
N TYR A 382 6.01 -24.67 14.11
CA TYR A 382 5.48 -25.97 14.52
C TYR A 382 5.08 -26.82 13.31
N GLU A 383 4.41 -26.21 12.34
CA GLU A 383 3.91 -26.90 11.16
C GLU A 383 5.01 -27.46 10.27
N ARG A 384 6.18 -26.80 10.19
CA ARG A 384 7.27 -27.20 9.26
C ARG A 384 7.72 -28.65 9.46
N ASN A 385 7.56 -29.19 10.67
CA ASN A 385 7.94 -30.54 11.04
C ASN A 385 6.76 -31.54 10.99
N TRP A 386 5.54 -31.08 10.75
CA TRP A 386 4.37 -31.95 10.66
C TRP A 386 4.31 -32.69 9.31
N PRO A 387 3.71 -33.90 9.25
CA PRO A 387 3.42 -34.55 7.98
C PRO A 387 2.57 -33.64 7.07
N LYS A 388 2.84 -33.64 5.76
CA LYS A 388 2.11 -32.82 4.78
C LYS A 388 0.59 -33.09 4.81
N GLN A 389 0.19 -34.32 5.13
CA GLN A 389 -1.21 -34.71 5.28
C GLN A 389 -1.90 -33.94 6.41
N VAL A 390 -1.20 -33.70 7.52
CA VAL A 390 -1.70 -32.92 8.66
C VAL A 390 -1.72 -31.43 8.32
N GLN A 391 -0.65 -30.92 7.70
CA GLN A 391 -0.57 -29.51 7.27
C GLN A 391 -1.71 -29.13 6.30
N ASN A 392 -2.12 -30.08 5.45
CA ASN A 392 -3.17 -29.90 4.45
C ASN A 392 -4.53 -30.46 4.90
N PHE A 393 -4.66 -30.89 6.17
CA PHE A 393 -5.93 -31.39 6.68
C PHE A 393 -6.99 -30.28 6.63
N PRO A 394 -8.17 -30.50 6.01
CA PRO A 394 -9.13 -29.42 5.75
C PRO A 394 -9.53 -28.61 6.98
N LEU A 395 -9.82 -29.27 8.12
CA LEU A 395 -10.20 -28.56 9.34
C LEU A 395 -9.07 -27.68 9.89
N TRP A 396 -7.83 -28.12 9.75
CA TRP A 396 -6.66 -27.35 10.17
C TRP A 396 -6.45 -26.13 9.27
N VAL A 397 -6.58 -26.29 7.95
CA VAL A 397 -6.52 -25.18 6.99
C VAL A 397 -7.63 -24.16 7.27
N VAL A 398 -8.86 -24.61 7.51
CA VAL A 398 -9.99 -23.74 7.87
C VAL A 398 -9.74 -23.03 9.20
N ALA A 399 -9.20 -23.71 10.21
CA ALA A 399 -8.86 -23.09 11.50
C ALA A 399 -7.80 -21.98 11.35
N LYS A 400 -6.73 -22.23 10.56
CA LYS A 400 -5.71 -21.20 10.28
C LYS A 400 -6.27 -20.01 9.51
N TRP A 401 -7.12 -20.28 8.52
CA TRP A 401 -7.79 -19.24 7.78
C TRP A 401 -8.68 -18.40 8.71
N ALA A 402 -9.52 -19.04 9.53
CA ALA A 402 -10.40 -18.36 10.47
C ALA A 402 -9.60 -17.51 11.47
N TYR A 403 -8.49 -18.04 12.01
CA TYR A 403 -7.56 -17.29 12.85
C TYR A 403 -6.99 -16.05 12.14
N THR A 404 -6.44 -16.24 10.93
CA THR A 404 -5.83 -15.17 10.13
C THR A 404 -6.87 -14.09 9.82
N ALA A 405 -8.03 -14.51 9.32
CA ALA A 405 -9.10 -13.61 8.92
C ALA A 405 -9.67 -12.85 10.12
N PHE A 406 -9.87 -13.51 11.27
CA PHE A 406 -10.29 -12.84 12.50
C PHE A 406 -9.25 -11.83 12.99
N CYS A 407 -7.99 -12.22 13.17
CA CYS A 407 -6.94 -11.32 13.67
C CYS A 407 -6.72 -10.10 12.76
N LEU A 408 -6.72 -10.30 11.44
CA LEU A 408 -6.62 -9.19 10.48
C LEU A 408 -7.76 -8.18 10.66
N ASN A 409 -9.01 -8.66 10.66
CA ASN A 409 -10.17 -7.77 10.79
C ASN A 409 -10.26 -7.13 12.18
N TYR A 410 -9.93 -7.89 13.22
CA TYR A 410 -9.85 -7.41 14.59
C TYR A 410 -8.86 -6.24 14.72
N CYS A 411 -7.66 -6.35 14.15
CA CYS A 411 -6.72 -5.25 14.18
C CYS A 411 -7.19 -4.10 13.28
N ALA A 412 -7.69 -4.42 12.08
CA ALA A 412 -8.12 -3.43 11.09
C ALA A 412 -9.29 -2.56 11.56
N SER A 413 -10.08 -3.00 12.55
CA SER A 413 -11.13 -2.16 13.14
C SER A 413 -10.54 -0.88 13.73
N ALA A 414 -9.37 -0.93 14.39
CA ALA A 414 -8.71 0.27 14.92
C ALA A 414 -8.22 1.21 13.81
N PHE A 415 -7.72 0.66 12.69
CA PHE A 415 -7.33 1.43 11.52
C PHE A 415 -8.52 2.22 10.95
N MET A 416 -9.74 1.67 11.03
CA MET A 416 -10.95 2.33 10.53
C MET A 416 -11.57 3.31 11.52
N ILE A 417 -11.55 2.99 12.81
CA ILE A 417 -12.16 3.82 13.86
C ILE A 417 -11.32 5.08 14.11
N LEU A 418 -9.99 4.98 13.98
CA LEU A 418 -8.99 6.04 14.12
C LEU A 418 -8.74 6.53 15.55
N THR A 419 -9.78 6.67 16.37
CA THR A 419 -9.65 7.24 17.71
C THR A 419 -9.31 6.18 18.76
N PHE A 420 -8.49 6.56 19.75
CA PHE A 420 -7.97 5.62 20.75
C PHE A 420 -9.07 5.00 21.62
N LYS A 421 -9.94 5.85 22.18
CA LYS A 421 -10.97 5.44 23.14
C LYS A 421 -11.96 4.47 22.51
N GLU A 422 -12.44 4.78 21.32
CA GLU A 422 -13.44 4.00 20.58
C GLU A 422 -12.83 2.70 20.06
N SER A 423 -11.57 2.72 19.59
CA SER A 423 -10.85 1.49 19.21
C SER A 423 -10.72 0.54 20.40
N LEU A 424 -10.34 1.05 21.58
CA LEU A 424 -10.27 0.23 22.80
C LEU A 424 -11.64 -0.22 23.30
N ALA A 425 -12.69 0.60 23.16
CA ALA A 425 -14.05 0.22 23.53
C ALA A 425 -14.55 -0.96 22.70
N VAL A 426 -14.34 -0.92 21.38
CA VAL A 426 -14.68 -2.00 20.46
C VAL A 426 -13.90 -3.27 20.80
N TRP A 427 -12.59 -3.18 21.04
CA TRP A 427 -11.79 -4.34 21.44
C TRP A 427 -12.19 -4.90 22.81
N ARG A 428 -12.47 -4.03 23.80
CA ARG A 428 -12.94 -4.42 25.13
C ARG A 428 -14.30 -5.11 25.07
N SER A 429 -15.18 -4.72 24.14
CA SER A 429 -16.50 -5.33 23.98
C SER A 429 -16.43 -6.83 23.70
N ILE A 430 -15.35 -7.27 23.05
CA ILE A 430 -15.05 -8.69 22.78
C ILE A 430 -13.87 -9.19 23.62
N SER A 431 -13.65 -8.58 24.78
CA SER A 431 -12.64 -8.95 25.77
C SER A 431 -11.22 -9.07 25.18
N PHE A 432 -10.84 -8.20 24.24
CA PHE A 432 -9.52 -8.20 23.59
C PHE A 432 -9.13 -9.55 22.95
N LEU A 433 -10.12 -10.36 22.54
CA LEU A 433 -9.92 -11.74 22.08
C LEU A 433 -8.80 -11.89 21.04
N GLY A 434 -8.70 -10.98 20.06
CA GLY A 434 -7.65 -11.02 19.04
C GLY A 434 -6.23 -10.95 19.63
N HIS A 435 -5.99 -10.04 20.58
CA HIS A 435 -4.69 -9.95 21.26
C HIS A 435 -4.41 -11.18 22.11
N PHE A 436 -5.41 -11.68 22.85
CA PHE A 436 -5.24 -12.89 23.65
C PHE A 436 -4.85 -14.09 22.78
N LEU A 437 -5.50 -14.29 21.63
CA LEU A 437 -5.15 -15.38 20.70
C LEU A 437 -3.71 -15.24 20.18
N MET A 438 -3.32 -14.04 19.72
CA MET A 438 -1.97 -13.80 19.20
C MET A 438 -0.90 -14.01 20.28
N ILE A 439 -1.11 -13.48 21.49
CA ILE A 439 -0.16 -13.57 22.60
C ILE A 439 -0.08 -15.01 23.11
N ALA A 440 -1.21 -15.71 23.26
CA ALA A 440 -1.23 -17.11 23.68
C ALA A 440 -0.40 -17.99 22.73
N LEU A 441 -0.57 -17.83 21.41
CA LEU A 441 0.24 -18.55 20.42
C LEU A 441 1.73 -18.22 20.55
N ILE A 442 2.10 -16.96 20.77
CA ILE A 442 3.49 -16.55 20.97
C ILE A 442 4.06 -17.22 22.24
N LEU A 443 3.32 -17.22 23.36
CA LEU A 443 3.76 -17.81 24.62
C LEU A 443 3.91 -19.33 24.54
N VAL A 444 3.06 -20.03 23.79
CA VAL A 444 3.21 -21.47 23.53
C VAL A 444 4.60 -21.79 22.96
N SER A 445 5.16 -20.91 22.12
CA SER A 445 6.54 -21.11 21.63
C SER A 445 7.60 -21.00 22.72
N VAL A 446 7.47 -20.05 23.64
CA VAL A 446 8.44 -19.84 24.73
C VAL A 446 8.45 -21.04 25.69
N VAL A 447 7.29 -21.64 25.94
CA VAL A 447 7.17 -22.78 26.87
C VAL A 447 7.63 -24.09 26.23
N ALA A 448 7.39 -24.29 24.93
CA ALA A 448 7.76 -25.55 24.26
C ALA A 448 9.22 -25.59 23.79
N THR A 449 9.88 -24.45 23.52
CA THR A 449 11.31 -24.41 23.20
C THR A 449 12.16 -24.52 24.46
N LYS A 450 12.24 -25.70 25.06
CA LYS A 450 13.17 -26.02 26.16
C LYS A 450 14.56 -26.47 25.69
N ASN A 451 14.90 -26.35 24.40
CA ASN A 451 16.21 -26.72 23.89
C ASN A 451 17.05 -25.46 23.52
N PRO A 452 18.07 -25.08 24.32
CA PRO A 452 18.77 -23.79 24.19
C PRO A 452 19.48 -23.56 22.85
N GLN A 453 19.78 -24.62 22.10
CA GLN A 453 20.47 -24.51 20.79
C GLN A 453 19.56 -23.96 19.68
N GLU A 454 18.23 -24.15 19.78
CA GLU A 454 17.29 -23.58 18.79
C GLU A 454 17.03 -22.09 19.03
N VAL A 455 17.27 -21.58 20.24
CA VAL A 455 17.08 -20.16 20.60
C VAL A 455 18.14 -19.27 19.93
N HIS A 456 19.35 -19.77 19.66
CA HIS A 456 20.37 -18.98 18.94
C HIS A 456 20.15 -18.97 17.42
N ALA A 457 19.56 -20.02 16.84
CA ALA A 457 19.06 -19.99 15.47
C ALA A 457 17.76 -19.16 15.34
N CYS A 458 17.05 -18.93 16.45
CA CYS A 458 15.74 -18.25 16.54
C CYS A 458 15.77 -16.77 16.15
N CYS A 459 16.93 -16.13 16.20
CA CYS A 459 17.06 -14.78 15.67
C CYS A 459 17.30 -14.80 14.17
N GLN A 460 17.85 -15.88 13.57
CA GLN A 460 18.51 -15.91 12.25
C GLN A 460 17.66 -16.13 10.99
N THR A 461 16.34 -16.26 11.10
CA THR A 461 15.41 -16.49 9.96
C THR A 461 14.10 -15.74 10.16
#